data_AF-A0A512JF23-F1
#
_entry.id   AF-A0A512JF23-F1
#
_cell.length_a   1.000
_cell.length_b   1.000
_cell.length_c   1.000
_cell.angle_alpha   90.00
_cell.angle_beta   90.00
_cell.angle_gamma   90.00
#
_symmetry.space_group_name_H-M   'P 1'
#
loop_
_entity.id
_entity.type
_entity.pdbx_description
1 polymer ?
#
loop_
_entity_poly.entity_id
_entity_poly.type
_entity_poly.pdbx_seq_one_letter_code
_entity_poly.pdbx_strand_id
1 'polypeptide(L)' 'MLSFLSPTPIVTHELSRAADLPVRVVQTALLELELDGRVERHGNGAFSLAAF' A
#
# COMPACT_ATOMS: atom_id res chain seq x y z
N MET A 1 -3.61 5.74 -6.58
CA MET A 1 -3.03 4.89 -5.51
C MET A 1 -2.81 3.46 -5.96
N LEU A 2 -3.84 2.74 -6.43
CA LEU A 2 -3.69 1.36 -6.94
C LEU A 2 -2.65 1.24 -8.06
N SER A 3 -2.52 2.26 -8.91
CA SER A 3 -1.51 2.35 -9.97
C SER A 3 -0.05 2.39 -9.49
N PHE A 4 0.18 2.61 -8.20
CA PHE A 4 1.52 2.62 -7.58
C PHE A 4 1.82 1.33 -6.80
N LEU A 5 0.87 0.39 -6.74
CA LEU A 5 1.06 -0.90 -6.09
C LEU A 5 1.45 -1.94 -7.14
N SER A 6 2.30 -2.87 -6.72
CA SER A 6 2.78 -3.98 -7.54
C SER A 6 2.88 -5.25 -6.69
N PRO A 7 3.10 -6.43 -7.29
CA PRO A 7 3.43 -7.64 -6.52
C PRO A 7 4.74 -7.54 -5.72
N THR A 8 5.60 -6.54 -6.02
CA THR A 8 6.79 -6.24 -5.22
C THR A 8 6.42 -5.31 -4.06
N PRO A 9 6.82 -5.62 -2.80
CA PRO A 9 6.53 -4.78 -1.65
C PRO A 9 7.12 -3.36 -1.78
N ILE A 10 6.29 -2.35 -1.50
CA ILE A 10 6.69 -0.94 -1.40
C ILE A 10 6.40 -0.42 0.01
N VAL A 11 7.35 0.32 0.60
CA VAL A 11 7.19 0.91 1.93
C VAL A 11 6.22 2.09 1.91
N THR A 12 5.40 2.22 2.95
CA THR A 12 4.31 3.22 3.02
C THR A 12 4.77 4.65 2.74
N HIS A 13 5.98 5.03 3.20
CA HIS A 13 6.51 6.38 3.02
C HIS A 13 6.96 6.67 1.58
N GLU A 14 7.44 5.67 0.84
CA GLU A 14 7.73 5.80 -0.58
C GLU A 14 6.44 5.90 -1.38
N LEU A 15 5.44 5.08 -1.04
CA LEU A 15 4.12 5.13 -1.67
C LEU A 15 3.46 6.50 -1.46
N SER A 16 3.55 7.08 -0.27
CA SER A 16 3.01 8.42 0.00
C SER A 16 3.68 9.50 -0.83
N ARG A 17 5.02 9.40 -1.02
CA ARG A 17 5.76 10.32 -1.86
C ARG A 17 5.40 10.16 -3.34
N ALA A 18 5.31 8.93 -3.83
CA ALA A 18 4.97 8.64 -5.23
C ALA A 18 3.54 9.05 -5.58
N ALA A 19 2.61 8.88 -4.65
CA ALA A 19 1.20 9.23 -4.84
C ALA A 19 0.90 10.72 -4.57
N ASP A 20 1.87 11.49 -4.05
CA ASP A 20 1.70 12.86 -3.56
C ASP A 20 0.51 13.01 -2.58
N LEU A 21 0.43 12.07 -1.62
CA LEU A 21 -0.64 12.02 -0.63
C LEU A 21 -0.08 12.01 0.79
N PRO A 22 -0.79 12.60 1.78
CA PRO A 22 -0.41 12.50 3.18
C PRO A 22 -0.35 11.03 3.62
N VAL A 23 0.67 10.68 4.43
CA VAL A 23 0.87 9.31 4.95
C VAL A 23 -0.39 8.75 5.61
N ARG A 24 -1.15 9.58 6.33
CA ARG A 24 -2.42 9.18 6.96
C ARG A 24 -3.45 8.70 5.93
N VAL A 25 -3.59 9.40 4.81
CA VAL A 25 -4.51 9.03 3.73
C VAL A 25 -4.08 7.71 3.10
N VAL A 26 -2.78 7.53 2.87
CA VAL A 26 -2.23 6.28 2.33
C VAL A 26 -2.46 5.12 3.30
N GLN A 27 -2.24 5.31 4.60
CA GLN A 27 -2.49 4.24 5.58
C GLN A 27 -3.96 3.84 5.67
N THR A 28 -4.90 4.79 5.66
CA THR A 28 -6.32 4.48 5.67
C THR A 28 -6.71 3.68 4.43
N ALA A 29 -6.27 4.11 3.24
CA ALA A 29 -6.57 3.39 2.01
C ALA A 29 -5.89 2.01 1.94
N LEU A 30 -4.66 1.84 2.47
CA LEU A 30 -4.02 0.53 2.56
C LEU A 30 -4.75 -0.42 3.51
N LEU A 31 -5.26 0.10 4.63
CA LEU A 31 -6.07 -0.68 5.57
C LEU A 31 -7.36 -1.18 4.91
N GLU A 32 -8.07 -0.32 4.18
CA GLU A 32 -9.27 -0.71 3.44
C GLU A 32 -8.96 -1.80 2.41
N LEU A 33 -7.87 -1.64 1.65
CA LEU A 33 -7.44 -2.64 0.67
C LEU A 33 -6.99 -3.97 1.32
N GLU A 34 -6.40 -3.93 2.51
CA GLU A 34 -5.98 -5.12 3.26
C GLU A 34 -7.21 -5.89 3.76
N LEU A 35 -8.23 -5.19 4.27
CA LEU A 35 -9.50 -5.79 4.67
C LEU A 35 -10.25 -6.42 3.49
N ASP A 36 -10.15 -5.82 2.30
CA ASP A 36 -10.70 -6.37 1.06
C ASP A 36 -9.84 -7.50 0.47
N GLY A 37 -8.69 -7.83 1.07
CA GLY A 37 -7.77 -8.87 0.57
C GLY A 37 -7.05 -8.51 -0.73
N ARG A 38 -6.97 -7.22 -1.07
CA ARG A 38 -6.37 -6.72 -2.32
C ARG A 38 -4.89 -6.41 -2.19
N VAL A 39 -4.42 -6.19 -0.97
CA VAL A 39 -3.00 -5.97 -0.66
C VAL A 39 -2.59 -6.85 0.51
N GLU A 40 -1.31 -7.17 0.55
CA GLU A 40 -0.69 -7.88 1.67
C GLU A 40 0.24 -6.94 2.40
N ARG A 41 0.14 -6.93 3.73
CA ARG A 41 1.04 -6.19 4.60
C ARG A 41 2.26 -7.04 4.93
N HIS A 42 3.43 -6.48 4.67
CA HIS A 42 4.72 -7.10 4.96
C HIS A 42 5.34 -6.51 6.24
N GLY A 43 6.40 -7.17 6.72
CA GLY A 43 7.28 -6.59 7.74
C GLY A 43 7.80 -5.20 7.32
N ASN A 44 8.19 -4.38 8.30
CA ASN A 44 8.73 -3.03 8.08
C ASN A 44 7.75 -2.00 7.47
N GLY A 45 6.45 -2.28 7.46
CA GLY A 45 5.42 -1.33 6.98
C GLY A 45 5.37 -1.20 5.45
N ALA A 46 5.74 -2.27 4.75
CA ALA A 46 5.60 -2.39 3.30
C ALA A 46 4.32 -3.12 2.90
N PHE A 47 3.85 -2.86 1.67
CA PHE A 47 2.64 -3.44 1.11
C PHE A 47 2.88 -3.86 -0.35
N SER A 48 2.28 -4.96 -0.77
CA SER A 48 2.22 -5.39 -2.18
C SER A 48 0.79 -5.69 -2.59
N LEU A 49 0.52 -5.77 -3.89
CA LEU A 49 -0.72 -6.39 -4.37
C LEU A 49 -0.75 -7.86 -3.93
N ALA A 50 -1.91 -8.33 -3.48
CA ALA A 50 -2.16 -9.75 -3.24
C ALA A 50 -2.10 -10.50 -4.58
N ALA A 51 -1.52 -11.69 -4.58
CA ALA A 51 -1.54 -12.56 -5.75
C ALA A 51 -2.93 -13.21 -5.85
N PHE A 52 -3.59 -13.06 -7.01
CA PHE A 52 -4.84 -13.75 -7.32
C PHE A 52 -4.60 -15.22 -7.66
#